data_AF-A0AAW3W9A7-F1
#
_entry.id   AF-A0AAW3W9A7-F1
#
_cell.length_a   1.000
_cell.length_b   1.000
_cell.length_c   1.000
_cell.angle_alpha   90.00
_cell.angle_beta   90.00
_cell.angle_gamma   90.00
#
_symmetry.space_group_name_H-M   'P 1'
#
loop_
_entity.id
_entity.type
_entity.pdbx_description
1 polymer ?
#
loop_
_entity_poly.entity_id
_entity_poly.type
_entity_poly.pdbx_seq_one_letter_code
_entity_poly.pdbx_strand_id
1 'polypeptide(L)' 'MNLIRLRTMRDNLYKKVNRSQGEDALLKELNSLGKLLDKDDFSLASPSRNCPSCGRPIK' A
#
# COMPACT_ATOMS: atom_id res chain seq x y z
N MET A 1 -8.09 -4.90 4.40
CA MET A 1 -6.64 -5.20 4.55
C MET A 1 -5.92 -3.92 4.99
N ASN A 2 -5.12 -3.98 6.07
CA ASN A 2 -4.50 -2.78 6.64
C ASN A 2 -3.10 -2.57 6.02
N LEU A 3 -3.04 -1.80 4.92
CA LEU A 3 -1.83 -1.54 4.12
C LEU A 3 -0.68 -0.95 4.96
N ILE A 4 -1.01 -0.17 5.99
CA ILE A 4 -0.06 0.43 6.94
C ILE A 4 0.76 -0.68 7.62
N ARG A 5 0.10 -1.76 8.04
CA ARG A 5 0.76 -2.88 8.75
C ARG A 5 1.76 -3.63 7.85
N LEU A 6 1.47 -3.73 6.56
CA LEU A 6 2.36 -4.35 5.58
C LEU A 6 3.58 -3.46 5.28
N ARG A 7 3.39 -2.14 5.18
CA ARG A 7 4.49 -1.16 5.07
C ARG A 7 5.42 -1.26 6.29
N THR A 8 4.87 -1.24 7.51
CA THR A 8 5.67 -1.37 8.74
C THR A 8 6.43 -2.70 8.80
N MET A 9 5.82 -3.79 8.34
CA MET A 9 6.47 -5.11 8.32
C MET A 9 7.65 -5.15 7.32
N ARG A 10 7.48 -4.58 6.12
CA ARG A 10 8.55 -4.42 5.14
C ARG A 10 9.72 -3.62 5.73
N ASP A 11 9.43 -2.49 6.35
CA ASP A 11 10.46 -1.59 6.89
C ASP A 11 11.20 -2.23 8.08
N ASN A 12 10.51 -3.03 8.90
CA ASN A 12 11.12 -3.80 9.97
C ASN A 12 12.03 -4.92 9.43
N LEU A 13 11.61 -5.60 8.36
CA LEU A 13 12.43 -6.62 7.70
C LEU A 13 13.68 -6.02 7.04
N TYR A 14 13.58 -4.81 6.48
CA TYR A 14 14.74 -4.08 5.95
C TYR A 14 15.79 -3.74 7.02
N LYS A 15 15.35 -3.39 8.23
CA LYS A 15 16.23 -3.03 9.35
C LYS A 15 16.83 -4.26 10.05
N LYS A 16 16.32 -5.46 9.78
CA LYS A 16 16.79 -6.69 10.41
C LYS A 16 18.10 -7.16 9.76
N VAL A 17 19.16 -7.23 10.58
CA VAL A 17 20.52 -7.63 10.15
C VAL A 17 20.61 -9.13 9.85
N ASN A 18 20.00 -9.97 10.69
CA ASN A 18 19.94 -11.43 10.50
C ASN A 18 18.52 -11.86 10.14
N ARG A 19 18.26 -11.98 8.83
CA ARG A 19 16.99 -12.47 8.30
C ARG A 19 17.05 -13.98 8.10
N SER A 20 15.97 -14.66 8.48
CA SER A 20 15.78 -16.07 8.10
C SER A 20 15.39 -16.18 6.63
N GLN A 21 15.53 -17.36 6.03
CA GLN A 21 15.15 -17.61 4.64
C GLN A 21 13.66 -17.28 4.37
N GLY A 22 12.77 -17.53 5.34
CA GLY A 22 11.36 -17.18 5.25
C GLY A 22 11.11 -15.66 5.30
N GLU A 23 11.90 -14.93 6.08
CA GLU A 23 11.83 -13.47 6.15
C GLU A 23 12.32 -12.81 4.86
N ASP A 24 13.32 -13.39 4.20
CA ASP A 24 13.79 -12.92 2.89
C ASP A 24 12.76 -13.19 1.78
N ALA A 25 12.10 -14.35 1.81
CA ALA A 25 11.00 -14.65 0.89
C ALA A 25 9.83 -13.66 1.10
N LEU A 26 9.45 -13.42 2.36
CA LEU A 26 8.42 -12.46 2.72
C LEU A 26 8.80 -11.03 2.30
N LEU A 27 10.05 -10.61 2.46
CA LEU A 27 10.51 -9.30 2.03
C LEU A 27 10.43 -9.14 0.50
N LYS A 28 10.76 -10.19 -0.26
CA LYS A 28 10.61 -10.18 -1.73
C LYS A 28 9.15 -10.02 -2.15
N GLU A 29 8.23 -10.71 -1.48
CA GLU A 29 6.78 -10.57 -1.73
C GLU A 29 6.27 -9.18 -1.34
N LEU A 30 6.69 -8.64 -0.20
CA LEU A 30 6.32 -7.28 0.22
C LEU A 30 6.86 -6.23 -0.74
N ASN A 31 8.04 -6.44 -1.31
CA ASN A 31 8.61 -5.56 -2.34
C ASN A 31 7.91 -5.67 -3.69
N SER A 32 7.47 -6.87 -4.11
CA SER A 32 6.67 -7.02 -5.33
C SER A 32 5.32 -6.32 -5.19
N LEU A 33 4.77 -6.30 -3.97
CA LEU A 33 3.58 -5.52 -3.61
C LEU A 33 3.87 -4.02 -3.41
N GLY A 34 5.13 -3.58 -3.42
CA GLY A 34 5.53 -2.18 -3.23
C GLY A 34 4.79 -1.21 -4.15
N LYS A 35 4.58 -1.57 -5.41
CA LYS A 35 3.81 -0.74 -6.37
C LYS A 35 2.34 -0.51 -5.98
N LEU A 36 1.78 -1.38 -5.14
CA LEU A 36 0.42 -1.26 -4.59
C LEU A 36 0.45 -0.68 -3.19
N LEU A 37 1.46 -1.04 -2.40
CA LEU A 37 1.67 -0.53 -1.05
C LEU A 37 2.03 0.93 -1.06
N ASP A 38 2.85 1.42 -1.99
CA ASP A 38 3.33 2.82 -2.07
C ASP A 38 2.35 3.74 -2.82
N LYS A 39 1.24 3.20 -3.35
CA LYS A 39 0.13 4.03 -3.81
C LYS A 39 -0.61 4.57 -2.59
N ASP A 40 -0.38 5.84 -2.27
CA ASP A 40 -1.19 6.57 -1.29
C ASP A 40 -2.62 6.84 -1.81
N ASP A 41 -2.85 6.66 -3.12
CA ASP A 41 -4.11 6.93 -3.81
C ASP A 41 -5.03 5.71 -3.97
N PHE A 42 -5.18 4.84 -2.96
CA PHE A 42 -6.46 4.13 -2.81
C PHE A 42 -7.50 5.09 -2.21
N SER A 43 -7.63 6.26 -2.82
CA SER A 43 -8.70 7.19 -2.51
C SER A 43 -9.96 6.67 -3.19
N LEU A 44 -10.86 6.09 -2.40
CA LEU A 44 -12.27 5.94 -2.80
C LEU A 44 -12.97 7.30 -2.91
N ALA A 45 -12.29 8.41 -2.61
CA ALA A 45 -12.84 9.73 -2.85
C ALA A 45 -13.02 9.88 -4.36
N SER A 46 -14.28 9.99 -4.77
CA SER A 46 -14.61 10.46 -6.11
C SER A 46 -13.82 11.76 -6.35
N PRO A 47 -13.23 11.94 -7.54
CA PRO A 47 -12.50 13.17 -7.88
C PRO A 47 -13.31 14.38 -7.42
N SER A 48 -12.69 15.39 -6.81
CA SER A 48 -13.37 16.56 -6.22
C SER A 48 -14.30 17.32 -7.17
N ARG A 49 -14.21 17.04 -8.47
CA ARG A 49 -15.10 17.56 -9.51
C ARG A 49 -16.35 16.72 -9.74
N ASN A 50 -16.58 15.65 -8.98
CA ASN A 50 -17.72 14.78 -9.16
C ASN A 50 -18.69 14.93 -7.98
N CYS A 51 -19.97 15.03 -8.33
CA CYS A 51 -21.12 15.04 -7.44
C CYS A 51 -21.02 13.90 -6.39
N PRO A 52 -20.96 14.20 -5.08
CA PRO A 52 -20.74 13.17 -4.06
C PRO A 52 -21.91 12.20 -3.91
N SER A 53 -23.11 12.55 -4.39
CA SER A 53 -24.29 11.68 -4.37
C SER A 53 -24.50 10.88 -5.65
N CYS A 54 -23.97 11.35 -6.79
CA CYS A 54 -24.32 10.84 -8.11
C CYS A 54 -23.12 10.51 -9.02
N GLY A 55 -21.90 10.80 -8.59
CA GLY A 55 -20.65 10.46 -9.28
C GLY A 55 -20.41 11.19 -10.61
N ARG A 56 -21.30 12.10 -11.02
CA ARG A 56 -21.18 12.86 -12.28
C ARG A 56 -20.30 14.11 -12.13
N PRO A 57 -19.54 14.52 -13.15
CA PRO A 57 -18.78 15.76 -13.10
C PRO A 57 -19.71 16.98 -12.91
N ILE A 58 -19.38 17.83 -11.95
CA ILE A 58 -19.98 19.15 -11.72
C ILE A 58 -19.39 20.06 -12.80
N LYS A 59 -20.22 20.41 -13.79
CA LYS A 59 -19.89 21.38 -14.83
C LYS A 59 -19.83 22.80 -14.27
#